data_AF-A0A7S1WJM1-F1
#
_entry.id   AF-A0A7S1WJM1-F1
#
_cell.length_a   1.000
_cell.length_b   1.000
_cell.length_c   1.000
_cell.angle_alpha   90.00
_cell.angle_beta   90.00
_cell.angle_gamma   90.00
#
_symmetry.space_group_name_H-M   'P 1'
#
loop_
_entity.id
_entity.type
_entity.pdbx_description
1 polymer ?
#
loop_
_entity_poly.entity_id
_entity_poly.type
_entity_poly.pdbx_seq_one_letter_code
_entity_poly.pdbx_strand_id
1 'polypeptide(L)'
;AYTREQHVFVILTDMSSYADALREVSAAREEVPGRRGYPGYMYTDLSTIYERAGRVEGRNGSITQFPILTMPNDDITHPIPDLTGYITEGQVFVDRALHNRQIYPPINVLPSLSRLMKSGIGKGMTRADHPNVSDQLYANYAIGQDTRA
;
A
#
# COMPACT_ATOMS: atom_id res chain seq x y z
N ALA A 1 -20.94 -0.08 -4.80
CA ALA A 1 -20.85 0.60 -3.49
C ALA A 1 -21.93 1.67 -3.34
N TYR A 2 -21.79 2.83 -3.97
CA TYR A 2 -22.60 4.02 -3.66
C TYR A 2 -24.07 4.01 -4.12
N THR A 3 -24.46 3.15 -5.05
CA THR A 3 -25.86 3.02 -5.51
C THR A 3 -26.64 1.97 -4.71
N ARG A 4 -25.95 0.99 -4.14
CA ARG A 4 -26.52 -0.10 -3.34
C ARG A 4 -26.24 0.05 -1.84
N GLU A 5 -25.63 1.18 -1.45
CA GLU A 5 -25.21 1.46 -0.07
C GLU A 5 -24.35 0.38 0.59
N GLN A 6 -23.54 -0.32 -0.21
CA GLN A 6 -22.67 -1.40 0.27
C GLN A 6 -21.26 -0.90 0.56
N HIS A 7 -20.66 -1.43 1.62
CA HIS A 7 -19.23 -1.37 1.89
C HIS A 7 -18.52 -2.43 1.04
N VAL A 8 -17.69 -2.00 0.10
CA VAL A 8 -16.99 -2.87 -0.84
C VAL A 8 -15.50 -2.85 -0.53
N PHE A 9 -14.91 -4.03 -0.34
CA PHE A 9 -13.48 -4.23 -0.23
C PHE A 9 -12.94 -4.79 -1.54
N VAL A 10 -12.06 -4.04 -2.20
CA VAL A 10 -11.49 -4.37 -3.51
C VAL A 10 -10.05 -4.80 -3.32
N ILE A 11 -9.74 -6.04 -3.70
CA ILE A 11 -8.38 -6.57 -3.71
C ILE A 11 -7.91 -6.56 -5.17
N LEU A 12 -6.79 -5.91 -5.44
CA LEU A 12 -6.17 -5.85 -6.77
C LEU A 12 -4.84 -6.60 -6.72
N THR A 13 -4.70 -7.68 -7.47
CA THR A 13 -3.46 -8.46 -7.51
C THR A 13 -3.21 -8.99 -8.93
N ASP A 14 -2.02 -8.85 -9.52
CA ASP A 14 -0.79 -8.14 -9.06
C ASP A 14 -0.60 -6.83 -9.84
N MET A 15 -0.42 -5.71 -9.13
CA MET A 15 -0.18 -4.39 -9.74
C MET A 15 1.17 -4.30 -10.48
N SER A 16 2.14 -5.16 -10.17
CA SER A 16 3.39 -5.26 -10.92
C SER A 16 3.16 -5.80 -12.32
N SER A 17 2.31 -6.84 -12.46
CA SER A 17 1.92 -7.36 -13.76
C SER A 17 1.14 -6.33 -14.58
N TYR A 18 0.30 -5.52 -13.93
CA TYR A 18 -0.38 -4.40 -14.58
C TYR A 18 0.63 -3.36 -15.11
N ALA A 19 1.60 -2.95 -14.28
CA ALA A 19 2.62 -1.98 -14.67
C ALA A 19 3.52 -2.50 -15.81
N ASP A 20 3.87 -3.78 -15.81
CA ASP A 20 4.64 -4.40 -16.88
C ASP A 20 3.85 -4.46 -18.20
N ALA A 21 2.56 -4.81 -18.13
CA ALA A 21 1.69 -4.76 -19.31
C ALA A 21 1.55 -3.32 -19.86
N LEU A 22 1.42 -2.32 -18.97
CA LEU A 22 1.38 -0.92 -19.36
C LEU A 22 2.67 -0.49 -20.06
N ARG A 23 3.82 -0.94 -19.55
CA ARG A 23 5.14 -0.72 -20.16
C ARG A 23 5.23 -1.35 -21.55
N GLU A 24 4.75 -2.58 -21.73
CA GLU A 24 4.74 -3.26 -23.04
C GLU A 24 3.88 -2.51 -24.06
N VAL A 25 2.70 -2.05 -23.66
CA VAL A 25 1.82 -1.25 -24.54
C VAL A 25 2.49 0.07 -24.94
N SER A 26 3.11 0.76 -23.99
CA SER A 26 3.84 2.01 -24.26
C SER A 26 5.00 1.79 -25.23
N ALA A 27 5.78 0.71 -25.03
CA ALA A 27 6.89 0.34 -25.92
C ALA A 27 6.41 -0.03 -27.33
N ALA A 28 5.30 -0.77 -27.45
CA ALA A 28 4.71 -1.13 -28.74
C ALA A 28 4.16 0.09 -29.52
N ARG A 29 3.85 1.19 -28.82
CA ARG A 29 3.42 2.47 -29.40
C ARG A 29 4.59 3.42 -29.69
N GLU A 30 5.83 2.98 -29.46
CA GLU A 30 7.03 3.79 -29.64
C GLU A 30 7.02 5.10 -28.82
N GLU A 31 6.36 5.09 -27.66
CA GLU A 31 6.34 6.23 -26.75
C GLU A 31 7.72 6.40 -26.07
N VAL A 32 8.10 7.64 -25.75
CA VAL A 32 9.36 7.91 -25.06
C VAL A 32 9.29 7.35 -23.64
N PRO A 33 10.19 6.41 -23.26
CA PRO A 33 10.16 5.82 -21.93
C PRO A 33 10.57 6.82 -20.86
N GLY A 34 9.95 6.70 -19.69
CA GLY A 34 10.35 7.40 -18.48
C GLY A 34 11.43 6.63 -17.70
N ARG A 35 11.28 6.57 -16.37
CA ARG A 35 12.26 5.92 -15.48
C ARG A 35 12.19 4.39 -15.59
N ARG A 36 13.35 3.75 -15.76
CA ARG A 36 13.51 2.28 -15.90
C ARG A 36 12.61 1.65 -16.98
N GLY A 37 12.31 2.39 -18.05
CA GLY A 37 11.54 1.89 -19.19
C GLY A 37 10.01 1.97 -19.04
N TYR A 38 9.48 2.36 -17.88
CA TYR A 38 8.04 2.57 -17.68
C TYR A 38 7.57 3.89 -18.32
N PRO A 39 6.29 4.00 -18.73
CA PRO A 39 5.76 5.22 -19.32
C PRO A 39 5.83 6.40 -18.36
N GLY A 40 6.08 7.61 -18.89
CA GLY A 40 6.15 8.83 -18.08
C GLY A 40 4.83 9.18 -17.37
N TYR A 41 3.70 8.68 -17.87
CA TYR A 41 2.37 8.88 -17.28
C TYR A 41 1.95 7.78 -16.30
N MET A 42 2.84 6.84 -15.94
CA MET A 42 2.51 5.73 -15.04
C MET A 42 1.95 6.21 -13.69
N TYR A 43 2.44 7.34 -13.16
CA TYR A 43 1.89 7.93 -11.94
C TYR A 43 0.40 8.26 -12.12
N THR A 44 0.08 9.04 -13.16
CA THR A 44 -1.29 9.45 -13.45
C THR A 44 -2.19 8.25 -13.72
N ASP A 45 -1.69 7.25 -14.44
CA ASP A 45 -2.43 6.02 -14.74
C ASP A 45 -2.79 5.23 -13.47
N LEU A 46 -1.81 4.99 -12.59
CA LEU A 46 -2.04 4.36 -11.29
C LEU A 46 -2.99 5.19 -10.42
N SER A 47 -2.88 6.52 -10.44
CA SER A 47 -3.80 7.42 -9.73
C SER A 47 -5.24 7.23 -10.22
N THR A 48 -5.47 7.00 -11.53
CA THR A 48 -6.83 6.75 -12.03
C THR A 48 -7.49 5.50 -11.43
N ILE A 49 -6.69 4.56 -10.93
CA ILE A 49 -7.17 3.35 -10.24
C ILE A 49 -7.30 3.62 -8.74
N TYR A 50 -6.22 4.05 -8.09
CA TYR A 50 -6.12 4.14 -6.64
C TYR A 50 -6.99 5.24 -6.03
N GLU A 51 -7.16 6.38 -6.71
CA GLU A 51 -8.00 7.51 -6.24
C GLU A 51 -9.51 7.22 -6.31
N ARG A 52 -9.91 6.05 -6.81
CA ARG A 52 -11.33 5.64 -6.86
C ARG A 52 -11.81 4.95 -5.58
N ALA A 53 -11.04 5.04 -4.51
CA ALA A 53 -11.39 4.58 -3.17
C ALA A 53 -12.01 5.72 -2.33
N GLY A 54 -12.76 5.39 -1.29
CA GLY A 54 -13.25 6.34 -0.30
C GLY A 54 -14.74 6.27 0.01
N ARG A 55 -15.26 7.38 0.53
CA ARG A 55 -16.67 7.59 0.87
C ARG A 55 -17.15 8.86 0.18
N VAL A 56 -18.44 8.90 -0.14
CA VAL A 56 -19.09 10.09 -0.72
C VAL A 56 -20.05 10.65 0.33
N GLU A 57 -20.01 11.97 0.53
CA GLU A 57 -20.91 12.67 1.45
C GLU A 57 -22.38 12.42 1.06
N GLY A 58 -23.22 12.19 2.07
CA GLY A 58 -24.64 11.86 1.86
C GLY A 58 -24.89 10.43 1.36
N ARG A 59 -23.88 9.55 1.27
CA ARG A 59 -24.06 8.14 0.89
C ARG A 59 -23.46 7.19 1.94
N ASN A 60 -24.16 6.09 2.21
CA ASN A 60 -23.71 5.10 3.20
C ASN A 60 -22.63 4.13 2.68
N GLY A 61 -22.57 3.89 1.37
CA GLY A 61 -21.59 2.98 0.78
C GLY A 61 -20.14 3.49 0.85
N SER A 62 -19.19 2.55 0.80
CA SER A 62 -17.76 2.86 0.74
C SER A 62 -17.02 1.92 -0.22
N ILE A 63 -15.87 2.37 -0.72
CA ILE A 63 -14.91 1.54 -1.45
C ILE A 63 -13.58 1.61 -0.72
N THR A 64 -13.07 0.46 -0.30
CA THR A 64 -11.73 0.33 0.27
C THR A 64 -10.90 -0.50 -0.68
N GLN A 65 -9.72 -0.03 -1.06
CA GLN A 65 -8.81 -0.74 -1.95
C GLN A 65 -7.64 -1.33 -1.16
N PHE A 66 -7.23 -2.53 -1.53
CA PHE A 66 -6.04 -3.22 -1.04
C PHE A 66 -5.25 -3.76 -2.23
N PRO A 67 -4.48 -2.89 -2.92
CA PRO A 67 -3.61 -3.31 -4.01
C PRO A 67 -2.41 -4.09 -3.48
N ILE A 68 -2.09 -5.18 -4.16
CA ILE A 68 -0.95 -6.04 -3.89
C ILE A 68 0.00 -5.91 -5.07
N LEU A 69 1.25 -5.59 -4.76
CA LEU A 69 2.34 -5.49 -5.72
C LEU A 69 3.55 -6.30 -5.27
N THR A 70 4.26 -6.88 -6.23
CA THR A 70 5.53 -7.56 -5.98
C THR A 70 6.70 -6.66 -6.37
N MET A 71 7.59 -6.34 -5.43
CA MET A 71 8.76 -5.50 -5.71
C MET A 71 9.81 -6.29 -6.52
N PRO A 72 10.24 -5.81 -7.69
CA PRO A 72 11.33 -6.43 -8.43
C PRO A 72 12.63 -6.39 -7.62
N ASN A 73 13.26 -7.54 -7.41
CA ASN A 73 14.52 -7.68 -6.65
C ASN A 73 14.47 -7.12 -5.22
N ASP A 74 13.29 -7.08 -4.58
CA ASP A 74 13.06 -6.44 -3.28
C ASP A 74 13.47 -4.94 -3.23
N ASP A 75 13.54 -4.27 -4.39
CA ASP A 75 13.94 -2.87 -4.46
C ASP A 75 12.75 -1.94 -4.20
N ILE A 76 12.69 -1.36 -3.00
CA ILE A 76 11.66 -0.38 -2.62
C ILE A 76 11.74 0.92 -3.45
N THR A 77 12.90 1.21 -4.05
CA THR A 77 13.09 2.40 -4.90
C THR A 77 12.67 2.16 -6.34
N HIS A 78 12.19 0.95 -6.66
CA HIS A 78 11.66 0.62 -7.97
C HIS A 78 10.43 1.49 -8.29
N PRO A 79 10.24 1.96 -9.54
CA PRO A 79 9.12 2.85 -9.88
C PRO A 79 7.73 2.36 -9.46
N ILE A 80 7.48 1.05 -9.49
CA ILE A 80 6.19 0.46 -9.08
C ILE A 80 5.87 0.72 -7.59
N PRO A 81 6.68 0.25 -6.61
CA PRO A 81 6.44 0.55 -5.20
C PRO A 81 6.59 2.04 -4.88
N ASP A 82 7.55 2.74 -5.50
CA ASP A 82 7.79 4.17 -5.29
C ASP A 82 6.54 5.00 -5.62
N LEU A 83 6.02 4.88 -6.85
CA LEU A 83 4.81 5.62 -7.27
C LEU A 83 3.56 5.15 -6.53
N THR A 84 3.42 3.85 -6.23
CA THR A 84 2.29 3.36 -5.43
C THR A 84 2.30 3.96 -4.03
N GLY A 85 3.47 4.06 -3.38
CA GLY A 85 3.62 4.69 -2.06
C GLY A 85 3.37 6.19 -2.04
N TYR A 86 3.58 6.89 -3.17
CA TYR A 86 3.22 8.30 -3.32
C TYR A 86 1.71 8.53 -3.40
N ILE A 87 0.96 7.60 -3.98
CA ILE A 87 -0.48 7.74 -4.23
C ILE A 87 -1.31 7.16 -3.08
N THR A 88 -0.88 6.02 -2.53
CA THR A 88 -1.66 5.28 -1.52
C THR A 88 -1.41 5.80 -0.11
N GLU A 89 -2.39 5.57 0.78
CA GLU A 89 -2.39 6.09 2.15
C GLU A 89 -1.55 5.26 3.15
N GLY A 90 -0.48 4.64 2.65
CA GLY A 90 0.39 3.75 3.40
C GLY A 90 0.53 2.39 2.74
N GLN A 91 1.26 1.50 3.40
CA GLN A 91 1.63 0.21 2.87
C GLN A 91 1.79 -0.82 3.98
N VAL A 92 1.52 -2.09 3.65
CA VAL A 92 1.88 -3.24 4.47
C VAL A 92 3.06 -3.92 3.80
N PHE A 93 4.21 -3.87 4.46
CA PHE A 93 5.47 -4.36 3.91
C PHE A 93 5.71 -5.81 4.32
N VAL A 94 5.86 -6.67 3.31
CA VAL A 94 6.14 -8.10 3.49
C VAL A 94 7.65 -8.32 3.38
N ASP A 95 8.25 -8.91 4.41
CA ASP A 95 9.69 -9.03 4.56
C ASP A 95 10.19 -10.47 4.40
N ARG A 96 11.12 -10.65 3.47
CA ARG A 96 11.76 -11.94 3.17
C ARG A 96 12.53 -12.50 4.36
N ALA A 97 13.13 -11.66 5.19
CA ALA A 97 13.88 -12.11 6.37
C ALA A 97 12.97 -12.78 7.41
N LEU A 98 11.77 -12.24 7.63
CA LEU A 98 10.76 -12.84 8.50
C LEU A 98 10.22 -14.14 7.90
N HIS A 99 9.98 -14.16 6.58
CA HIS A 99 9.51 -15.36 5.89
C HIS A 99 10.53 -16.52 5.97
N ASN A 100 11.82 -16.25 5.74
CA ASN A 100 12.88 -17.25 5.85
C ASN A 100 12.98 -17.86 7.27
N ARG A 101 12.57 -17.12 8.29
CA ARG A 101 12.49 -17.57 9.68
C ARG A 101 11.19 -18.33 10.00
N GLN A 102 10.37 -18.66 8.99
CA GLN A 102 9.09 -19.37 9.13
C GLN A 102 8.06 -18.59 9.97
N ILE A 103 8.13 -17.26 9.99
CA ILE A 103 7.13 -16.41 10.64
C ILE A 103 5.99 -16.11 9.65
N TYR A 104 4.74 -16.29 10.09
CA TYR A 104 3.55 -16.02 9.29
C TYR A 104 2.50 -15.21 10.06
N PRO A 105 1.93 -14.12 9.47
CA PRO A 105 2.33 -13.51 8.21
C PRO A 105 3.68 -12.76 8.34
N PRO A 106 4.56 -12.76 7.31
CA PRO A 106 5.88 -12.14 7.39
C PRO A 106 5.82 -10.62 7.18
N ILE A 107 5.11 -9.90 8.06
CA ILE A 107 4.92 -8.44 7.98
C ILE A 107 5.98 -7.73 8.81
N ASN A 108 6.73 -6.82 8.19
CA ASN A 108 7.64 -5.95 8.91
C ASN A 108 6.95 -4.62 9.24
N VAL A 109 6.72 -4.40 10.53
CA VAL A 109 5.98 -3.24 11.03
C VAL A 109 6.72 -1.91 10.88
N LEU A 110 8.05 -1.91 10.74
CA LEU A 110 8.86 -0.69 10.68
C LEU A 110 8.66 0.08 9.36
N PRO A 111 8.81 -0.54 8.17
CA PRO A 111 8.50 0.12 6.90
C PRO A 111 7.00 0.11 6.55
N SER A 112 6.15 -0.55 7.34
CA SER A 112 4.70 -0.53 7.17
C SER A 112 4.09 0.71 7.82
N LEU A 113 3.08 1.30 7.17
CA LEU A 113 2.42 2.50 7.67
C LEU A 113 0.96 2.51 7.24
N SER A 114 0.08 3.05 8.08
CA SER A 114 -1.26 3.48 7.70
C SER A 114 -1.46 4.94 8.11
N ARG A 115 -1.56 5.84 7.13
CA ARG A 115 -1.71 7.29 7.37
C ARG A 115 -3.06 7.61 8.02
N LEU A 116 -4.09 6.82 7.73
CA LEU A 116 -5.45 6.99 8.23
C LEU A 116 -5.72 6.29 9.58
N MET A 117 -4.73 5.61 10.17
CA MET A 117 -4.90 4.86 11.41
C MET A 117 -5.51 5.70 12.53
N LYS A 118 -5.04 6.94 12.72
CA LYS A 118 -5.51 7.84 13.78
C LYS A 118 -7.02 8.13 13.71
N SER A 119 -7.61 8.07 12.53
CA SER A 119 -9.05 8.29 12.32
C SER A 119 -9.91 7.06 12.63
N GLY A 120 -9.30 5.87 12.72
CA GLY A 120 -10.00 4.59 12.93
C GLY A 120 -9.82 3.98 14.33
N ILE A 121 -9.10 4.64 15.23
CA ILE A 121 -8.77 4.12 16.56
C ILE A 121 -9.27 5.02 17.70
N GLY A 122 -9.19 4.53 18.94
CA GLY A 122 -9.56 5.30 20.13
C GLY A 122 -10.96 4.98 20.66
N LYS A 123 -11.38 5.74 21.68
CA LYS A 123 -12.66 5.55 22.38
C LYS A 123 -13.83 5.77 21.41
N GLY A 124 -14.76 4.82 21.35
CA GLY A 124 -15.92 4.86 20.46
C GLY A 124 -15.70 4.26 19.07
N MET A 125 -14.46 3.92 18.71
CA MET A 125 -14.12 3.18 17.48
C MET A 125 -13.55 1.80 17.83
N THR A 126 -12.48 1.77 18.62
CA THR A 126 -11.85 0.52 19.11
C THR A 126 -11.74 0.54 20.65
N ARG A 127 -10.64 1.05 21.20
CA ARG A 127 -10.39 1.17 22.64
C ARG A 127 -9.51 2.40 22.92
N ALA A 128 -9.63 2.98 24.11
CA ALA A 128 -8.99 4.25 24.45
C ALA A 128 -7.44 4.19 24.48
N ASP A 129 -6.88 3.04 24.81
CA ASP A 129 -5.45 2.76 24.92
C ASP A 129 -4.79 2.31 23.61
N HIS A 130 -5.57 2.04 22.55
CA HIS A 130 -5.05 1.59 21.24
C HIS A 130 -3.87 2.44 20.72
N PRO A 131 -3.96 3.78 20.59
CA PRO A 131 -2.84 4.57 20.07
C PRO A 131 -1.57 4.39 20.90
N ASN A 132 -1.68 4.45 22.23
CA ASN A 132 -0.53 4.34 23.13
C ASN A 132 0.12 2.96 23.05
N VAL A 133 -0.68 1.89 22.98
CA VAL A 133 -0.17 0.53 22.84
C VAL A 133 0.55 0.35 21.51
N SER A 134 -0.03 0.85 20.42
CA SER A 134 0.59 0.78 19.09
C SER A 134 1.94 1.50 19.06
N ASP A 135 1.97 2.75 19.52
CA ASP A 135 3.19 3.57 19.50
C ASP A 135 4.29 2.98 20.40
N GLN A 136 3.91 2.48 21.58
CA GLN A 136 4.87 1.86 22.51
C GLN A 136 5.43 0.54 21.96
N LEU A 137 4.59 -0.31 21.33
CA LEU A 137 5.05 -1.55 20.70
C LEU A 137 6.00 -1.25 19.53
N TYR A 138 5.68 -0.24 18.71
CA TYR A 138 6.54 0.20 17.62
C TYR A 138 7.90 0.67 18.15
N ALA A 139 7.90 1.55 19.15
CA ALA A 139 9.13 2.07 19.76
C ALA A 139 10.00 0.96 20.35
N ASN A 140 9.39 0.04 21.11
CA ASN A 140 10.11 -1.10 21.70
C ASN A 140 10.70 -2.02 20.63
N TYR A 141 9.97 -2.25 19.53
CA TYR A 141 10.45 -3.08 18.43
C TYR A 141 11.60 -2.41 17.67
N ALA A 142 11.51 -1.10 17.42
CA ALA A 142 12.58 -0.33 16.80
C ALA A 142 13.87 -0.37 17.64
N ILE A 143 13.78 -0.05 18.93
CA ILE A 143 14.91 -0.12 19.88
C ILE A 143 15.49 -1.54 19.91
N GLY A 144 14.64 -2.56 19.91
CA GLY A 144 15.05 -3.95 19.91
C GLY A 144 15.78 -4.39 18.63
N GLN A 145 15.47 -3.77 17.49
CA GLN A 145 16.20 -4.01 16.23
C GLN A 145 17.53 -3.26 16.20
N ASP A 146 17.56 -2.01 16.65
CA ASP A 146 18.80 -1.22 16.74
C ASP A 146 19.82 -1.87 17.68
N THR A 147 19.36 -2.47 18.77
CA THR A 147 20.24 -3.19 19.73
C THR A 147 20.78 -4.52 19.17
N ARG A 148 20.13 -5.08 18.14
CA ARG A 148 20.56 -6.33 17.50
C ARG A 148 21.58 -6.10 16.38
N ALA A 149 21.63 -4.89 15.82
CA ALA A 149 22.55 -4.49 14.76
C ALA A 149 23.96 -4.24 15.30
#